data_AF-A0A1J4JB27-F1
#
_entry.id   AF-A0A1J4JB27-F1
#
_cell.length_a   1.000
_cell.length_b   1.000
_cell.length_c   1.000
_cell.angle_alpha   90.00
_cell.angle_beta   90.00
_cell.angle_gamma   90.00
#
_symmetry.space_group_name_H-M   'P 1'
#
loop_
_entity.id
_entity.type
_entity.pdbx_description
1 polymer ?
#
loop_
_entity_poly.entity_id
_entity_poly.type
_entity_poly.pdbx_seq_one_letter_code
_entity_poly.pdbx_strand_id
1 'polypeptide(L)'
;MSDDKNTLPLLLVTEAIRELEKRFEGMNDKTNHIETHICNLGKKPGFVMTSQILRNGSDIEGLEEICKFIATRFSQSVFSVQAKPSLSQSKIFTLTFVERSPSWFQCLIPPNSSATPQQMFWFRAYGHFVMGVFCGALLHFGYKATPSFEKNSPLTLSFKLEELEGTWEFASNVQH
;
A
#
# COMPACT_ATOMS: atom_id res chain seq x y z
N MET A 1 -0.27 -2.80 26.57
CA MET A 1 -0.89 -4.02 26.04
C MET A 1 -1.60 -3.60 24.77
N SER A 2 -1.09 -3.96 23.59
CA SER A 2 -1.50 -3.37 22.30
C SER A 2 -2.68 -4.12 21.66
N ASP A 3 -3.74 -3.39 21.36
CA ASP A 3 -5.03 -3.78 20.75
C ASP A 3 -4.97 -4.32 19.29
N ASP A 4 -3.88 -4.94 18.85
CA ASP A 4 -3.72 -5.41 17.47
C ASP A 4 -4.21 -6.86 17.28
N LYS A 5 -5.52 -7.12 17.39
CA LYS A 5 -6.09 -8.47 17.16
C LYS A 5 -7.25 -8.54 16.16
N ASN A 6 -7.39 -7.59 15.25
CA ASN A 6 -8.27 -7.85 14.11
C ASN A 6 -7.53 -8.65 13.03
N THR A 7 -7.63 -9.97 13.09
CA THR A 7 -7.03 -10.90 12.13
C THR A 7 -7.82 -11.03 10.83
N LEU A 8 -9.05 -10.51 10.78
CA LEU A 8 -9.94 -10.70 9.64
C LEU A 8 -9.37 -10.14 8.32
N PRO A 9 -8.79 -8.92 8.26
CA PRO A 9 -8.18 -8.43 7.03
C PRO A 9 -7.05 -9.34 6.52
N LEU A 10 -6.21 -9.84 7.44
CA LEU A 10 -5.11 -10.75 7.10
C LEU A 10 -5.63 -12.08 6.52
N LEU A 11 -6.69 -12.64 7.12
CA LEU A 11 -7.33 -13.86 6.63
C LEU A 11 -7.96 -13.65 5.25
N LEU A 12 -8.65 -12.52 5.03
CA LEU A 12 -9.24 -12.20 3.72
C LEU A 12 -8.18 -12.06 2.63
N VAL A 13 -7.06 -11.40 2.93
CA VAL A 13 -5.93 -11.28 2.00
C VAL A 13 -5.28 -12.65 1.77
N THR A 14 -5.13 -13.48 2.82
CA THR A 14 -4.62 -14.85 2.68
C THR A 14 -5.46 -15.65 1.69
N GLU A 15 -6.78 -15.68 1.89
CA GLU A 15 -7.67 -16.46 1.04
C GLU A 15 -7.74 -15.91 -0.38
N ALA A 16 -7.69 -14.58 -0.56
CA ALA A 16 -7.59 -13.98 -1.89
C ALA A 16 -6.32 -14.44 -2.62
N ILE A 17 -5.16 -14.49 -1.95
CA ILE A 17 -3.91 -14.99 -2.53
C ILE A 17 -4.01 -16.47 -2.89
N ARG A 18 -4.60 -17.30 -2.01
CA ARG A 18 -4.80 -18.74 -2.28
C ARG A 18 -5.69 -18.98 -3.49
N GLU A 19 -6.77 -18.21 -3.62
CA GLU A 19 -7.68 -18.33 -4.75
C GLU A 19 -7.00 -17.94 -6.07
N LEU A 20 -6.19 -16.88 -6.05
CA LEU A 20 -5.38 -16.50 -7.22
C LEU A 20 -4.31 -17.54 -7.55
N GLU A 21 -3.71 -18.18 -6.54
CA GLU A 21 -2.73 -19.25 -6.74
C GLU A 21 -3.35 -20.45 -7.48
N LYS A 22 -4.55 -20.86 -7.10
CA LYS A 22 -5.30 -21.91 -7.81
C LYS A 22 -5.66 -21.47 -9.23
N ARG A 23 -6.15 -20.23 -9.38
CA ARG A 23 -6.59 -19.69 -10.67
C ARG A 23 -5.49 -19.65 -11.73
N PHE A 24 -4.24 -19.40 -11.32
CA PHE A 24 -3.09 -19.26 -12.21
C PHE A 24 -2.13 -20.45 -12.16
N GLU A 25 -2.61 -21.59 -11.66
CA GLU A 25 -1.83 -22.83 -11.63
C GLU A 25 -1.38 -23.24 -13.05
N GLY A 26 -0.12 -23.67 -13.19
CA GLY A 26 0.46 -24.07 -14.48
C GLY A 26 0.89 -22.92 -15.41
N MET A 27 0.67 -21.65 -15.05
CA MET A 27 1.17 -20.51 -15.83
C MET A 27 2.63 -20.18 -15.51
N ASN A 28 3.44 -19.94 -16.55
CA ASN A 28 4.86 -19.56 -16.38
C ASN A 28 5.04 -18.26 -15.58
N ASP A 29 4.14 -17.28 -15.77
CA ASP A 29 4.16 -15.98 -15.09
C ASP A 29 3.19 -15.89 -13.89
N LYS A 30 2.85 -17.04 -13.27
CA LYS A 30 1.90 -17.13 -12.15
C LYS A 30 2.12 -16.04 -11.10
N THR A 31 3.37 -15.86 -10.65
CA THR A 31 3.72 -14.88 -9.61
C THR A 31 3.38 -13.45 -10.02
N ASN A 32 3.71 -13.04 -11.25
CA ASN A 32 3.46 -11.69 -11.74
C ASN A 32 1.95 -11.40 -11.83
N HIS A 33 1.16 -12.39 -12.25
CA HIS A 33 -0.30 -12.29 -12.25
C HIS A 33 -0.86 -12.11 -10.84
N ILE A 34 -0.43 -12.94 -9.88
CA ILE A 34 -0.88 -12.85 -8.48
C ILE A 34 -0.52 -11.47 -7.90
N GLU A 35 0.71 -11.02 -8.07
CA GLU A 35 1.20 -9.72 -7.58
C GLU A 35 0.40 -8.54 -8.15
N THR A 36 0.09 -8.57 -9.44
CA THR A 36 -0.71 -7.54 -10.09
C THR A 36 -2.15 -7.53 -9.57
N HIS A 37 -2.77 -8.71 -9.48
CA HIS A 37 -4.16 -8.85 -9.01
C HIS A 37 -4.32 -8.46 -7.55
N ILE A 38 -3.40 -8.87 -6.68
CA ILE A 38 -3.47 -8.56 -5.25
C ILE A 38 -3.15 -7.08 -4.97
N CYS A 39 -2.25 -6.47 -5.75
CA CYS A 39 -2.04 -5.03 -5.71
C CYS A 39 -3.31 -4.27 -6.13
N ASN A 40 -3.98 -4.69 -7.21
CA ASN A 40 -5.24 -4.08 -7.62
C ASN A 40 -6.36 -4.25 -6.58
N LEU A 41 -6.39 -5.38 -5.87
CA LEU A 41 -7.33 -5.59 -4.77
C LEU A 41 -7.16 -4.56 -3.65
N GLY A 42 -5.91 -4.18 -3.32
CA GLY A 42 -5.61 -3.21 -2.26
C GLY A 42 -6.00 -1.75 -2.60
N LYS A 43 -6.07 -1.39 -3.89
CA LYS A 43 -6.30 0.00 -4.32
C LYS A 43 -7.63 0.59 -3.85
N LYS A 44 -8.74 -0.14 -4.03
CA LYS A 44 -10.07 0.38 -3.63
C LYS A 44 -10.16 0.60 -2.12
N PRO A 45 -9.78 -0.36 -1.24
CA PRO A 45 -9.69 -0.13 0.19
C PRO A 45 -8.84 1.09 0.53
N GLY A 46 -7.64 1.21 -0.04
CA GLY A 46 -6.74 2.33 0.23
C GLY A 46 -7.36 3.69 -0.09
N PHE A 47 -7.99 3.81 -1.26
CA PHE A 47 -8.69 5.03 -1.67
C PHE A 47 -9.81 5.41 -0.70
N VAL A 48 -10.66 4.45 -0.33
CA VAL A 48 -11.80 4.68 0.57
C VAL A 48 -11.33 5.01 1.98
N MET A 49 -10.32 4.30 2.49
CA MET A 49 -9.73 4.56 3.81
C MET A 49 -9.17 5.98 3.91
N THR A 50 -8.48 6.47 2.87
CA THR A 50 -8.01 7.87 2.84
C THR A 50 -9.18 8.84 3.00
N SER A 51 -10.26 8.65 2.24
CA SER A 51 -11.46 9.47 2.38
C SER A 51 -12.03 9.44 3.81
N GLN A 52 -12.09 8.26 4.44
CA GLN A 52 -12.58 8.15 5.83
C GLN A 52 -11.69 8.89 6.83
N ILE A 53 -10.37 8.79 6.69
CA ILE A 53 -9.40 9.43 7.59
C ILE A 53 -9.47 10.96 7.46
N LEU A 54 -9.82 11.48 6.28
CA LEU A 54 -9.93 12.92 6.01
C LEU A 54 -11.31 13.52 6.33
N ARG A 55 -12.31 12.72 6.71
CA ARG A 55 -13.70 13.19 6.95
C ARG A 55 -13.83 14.36 7.92
N ASN A 56 -12.85 14.56 8.81
CA ASN A 56 -12.85 15.64 9.81
C ASN A 56 -12.07 16.90 9.39
N GLY A 57 -11.91 17.15 8.09
CA GLY A 57 -11.50 18.47 7.57
C GLY A 57 -10.01 18.76 7.63
N SER A 58 -9.17 17.83 7.17
CA SER A 58 -7.77 18.16 6.86
C SER A 58 -7.66 18.42 5.37
N ASP A 59 -7.58 19.69 4.98
CA ASP A 59 -7.11 20.03 3.65
C ASP A 59 -5.62 19.72 3.59
N ILE A 60 -5.25 18.85 2.66
CA ILE A 60 -3.87 18.42 2.44
C ILE A 60 -3.56 18.77 1.00
N GLU A 61 -2.69 19.76 0.82
CA GLU A 61 -2.39 20.31 -0.47
C GLU A 61 -0.90 20.16 -0.77
N GLY A 62 -0.60 19.88 -2.04
CA GLY A 62 0.78 19.70 -2.47
C GLY A 62 1.34 18.31 -2.15
N LEU A 63 2.24 17.88 -3.04
CA LEU A 63 2.75 16.52 -3.07
C LEU A 63 3.51 16.11 -1.80
N GLU A 64 4.27 17.04 -1.20
CA GLU A 64 5.05 16.77 0.02
C GLU A 64 4.14 16.51 1.23
N GLU A 65 3.08 17.29 1.40
CA GLU A 65 2.13 17.12 2.49
C GLU A 65 1.34 15.82 2.34
N ILE A 66 0.94 15.49 1.11
CA ILE A 66 0.31 14.21 0.76
C ILE A 66 1.23 13.05 1.16
N CYS A 67 2.50 13.09 0.74
CA CYS A 67 3.47 12.04 1.05
C CYS A 67 3.69 11.90 2.57
N LYS A 68 3.78 13.02 3.29
CA LYS A 68 3.88 13.04 4.75
C LYS A 68 2.64 12.45 5.42
N PHE A 69 1.44 12.81 4.97
CA PHE A 69 0.19 12.26 5.47
C PHE A 69 0.11 10.76 5.28
N ILE A 70 0.46 10.28 4.07
CA ILE A 70 0.43 8.85 3.75
C ILE A 70 1.40 8.07 4.64
N ALA A 71 2.63 8.58 4.80
CA ALA A 71 3.65 7.93 5.61
C ALA A 71 3.32 7.94 7.11
N THR A 72 2.63 8.97 7.60
CA THR A 72 2.37 9.12 9.04
C THR A 72 0.95 8.72 9.40
N ARG A 73 -0.03 9.61 9.19
CA ARG A 73 -1.43 9.45 9.61
C ARG A 73 -2.11 8.26 8.97
N PHE A 74 -1.97 8.08 7.65
CA PHE A 74 -2.59 6.95 6.96
C PHE A 74 -1.95 5.62 7.40
N SER A 75 -0.63 5.54 7.38
CA SER A 75 0.09 4.32 7.81
C SER A 75 -0.23 3.96 9.26
N GLN A 76 -0.26 4.95 10.16
CA GLN A 76 -0.65 4.74 11.56
C GLN A 76 -2.09 4.22 11.70
N SER A 77 -3.02 4.76 10.92
CA SER A 77 -4.44 4.40 11.02
C SER A 77 -4.73 3.02 10.44
N VAL A 78 -4.04 2.63 9.36
CA VAL A 78 -4.29 1.37 8.65
C VAL A 78 -3.44 0.22 9.18
N PHE A 79 -2.20 0.50 9.57
CA PHE A 79 -1.20 -0.53 9.91
C PHE A 79 -0.64 -0.40 11.34
N SER A 80 -1.18 0.52 12.15
CA SER A 80 -0.70 0.78 13.52
C SER A 80 0.79 1.13 13.59
N VAL A 81 1.37 1.66 12.50
CA VAL A 81 2.80 2.01 12.42
C VAL A 81 3.02 3.18 11.46
N GLN A 82 3.92 4.09 11.82
CA GLN A 82 4.35 5.18 10.94
C GLN A 82 5.54 4.74 10.08
N ALA A 83 5.61 5.27 8.87
CA ALA A 83 6.75 5.17 7.98
C ALA A 83 7.47 6.52 7.88
N LYS A 84 8.75 6.46 7.56
CA LYS A 84 9.53 7.64 7.16
C LYS A 84 9.28 7.92 5.67
N PRO A 85 8.76 9.10 5.29
CA PRO A 85 8.62 9.49 3.90
C PRO A 85 9.96 9.96 3.33
N SER A 86 10.15 9.72 2.03
CA SER A 86 11.16 10.38 1.21
C SER A 86 10.57 10.62 -0.18
N LEU A 87 10.78 11.79 -0.76
CA LEU A 87 10.35 12.13 -2.10
C LEU A 87 11.56 12.62 -2.90
N SER A 88 11.88 11.92 -3.99
CA SER A 88 12.97 12.31 -4.87
C SER A 88 12.51 13.37 -5.89
N GLN A 89 13.48 14.08 -6.47
CA GLN A 89 13.23 15.03 -7.58
C GLN A 89 12.57 14.36 -8.78
N SER A 90 12.78 13.06 -8.99
CA SER A 90 12.16 12.27 -10.05
C SER A 90 10.75 11.77 -9.70
N LYS A 91 10.09 12.39 -8.71
CA LYS A 91 8.76 12.01 -8.20
C LYS A 91 8.69 10.54 -7.77
N ILE A 92 9.78 10.00 -7.22
CA ILE A 92 9.79 8.68 -6.57
C ILE A 92 9.51 8.90 -5.09
N PHE A 93 8.35 8.46 -4.64
CA PHE A 93 7.97 8.45 -3.25
C PHE A 93 8.36 7.12 -2.61
N THR A 94 9.02 7.18 -1.46
CA THR A 94 9.46 6.02 -0.71
C THR A 94 8.92 6.09 0.72
N LEU A 95 8.39 4.96 1.17
CA LEU A 95 7.95 4.70 2.53
C LEU A 95 8.90 3.70 3.18
N THR A 96 9.60 4.10 4.24
CA THR A 96 10.50 3.20 4.98
C THR A 96 9.99 2.99 6.41
N PHE A 97 9.68 1.75 6.77
CA PHE A 97 9.26 1.37 8.12
C PHE A 97 10.49 1.11 9.01
N VAL A 98 11.06 2.17 9.57
CA VAL A 98 12.35 2.13 10.30
C VAL A 98 12.23 1.44 11.66
N GLU A 99 11.18 1.75 12.43
CA GLU A 99 11.03 1.24 13.80
C GLU A 99 10.63 -0.24 13.83
N ARG A 100 9.59 -0.58 13.06
CA ARG A 100 9.07 -1.95 12.94
C ARG A 100 8.33 -2.10 11.61
N SER A 101 8.39 -3.29 11.03
CA SER A 101 7.49 -3.63 9.92
C SER A 101 6.05 -3.75 10.41
N PRO A 102 5.05 -3.47 9.56
CA PRO A 102 3.64 -3.74 9.89
C PRO A 102 3.46 -5.17 10.39
N SER A 103 2.56 -5.37 11.35
CA SER A 103 2.32 -6.69 11.99
C SER A 103 1.95 -7.78 10.99
N TRP A 104 1.40 -7.39 9.84
CA TRP A 104 1.04 -8.27 8.72
C TRP A 104 2.26 -9.01 8.13
N PHE A 105 3.46 -8.45 8.27
CA PHE A 105 4.71 -9.09 7.83
C PHE A 105 5.37 -9.95 8.91
N GLN A 106 4.97 -9.84 10.18
CA GLN A 106 5.66 -10.53 11.28
C GLN A 106 5.57 -12.06 11.16
N CYS A 107 4.46 -12.60 10.64
CA CYS A 107 4.30 -14.03 10.40
C CYS A 107 5.02 -14.54 9.14
N LEU A 108 5.61 -13.65 8.34
CA LEU A 108 6.19 -13.94 7.03
C LEU A 108 7.72 -13.77 6.99
N ILE A 109 8.30 -13.14 8.02
CA ILE A 109 9.74 -12.95 8.14
C ILE A 109 10.31 -14.13 8.94
N PRO A 110 11.19 -14.96 8.35
CA PRO A 110 11.78 -16.08 9.07
C PRO A 110 12.73 -15.57 10.16
N PRO A 111 12.80 -16.25 11.32
CA PRO A 111 13.70 -15.87 12.41
C PRO A 111 15.19 -16.04 12.06
N ASN A 112 15.54 -16.86 11.04
CA ASN A 112 16.90 -17.34 10.80
C ASN A 112 17.52 -16.87 9.47
N SER A 113 17.12 -15.70 8.97
CA SER A 113 17.70 -15.03 7.77
C SER A 113 17.54 -15.73 6.42
N SER A 114 17.24 -17.03 6.36
CA SER A 114 16.93 -17.77 5.12
C SER A 114 15.41 -17.95 4.98
N ALA A 115 14.83 -17.28 3.98
CA ALA A 115 13.43 -17.44 3.62
C ALA A 115 13.30 -18.55 2.58
N THR A 116 12.43 -19.53 2.83
CA THR A 116 12.04 -20.52 1.83
C THR A 116 11.38 -19.83 0.63
N PRO A 117 11.38 -20.45 -0.57
CA PRO A 117 10.69 -19.89 -1.74
C PRO A 117 9.21 -19.60 -1.47
N GLN A 118 8.54 -20.45 -0.70
CA GLN A 118 7.14 -20.26 -0.32
C GLN A 118 6.95 -19.04 0.61
N GLN A 119 7.83 -18.87 1.61
CA GLN A 119 7.80 -17.68 2.46
C GLN A 119 8.07 -16.40 1.67
N MET A 120 9.02 -16.44 0.73
CA MET A 120 9.31 -15.32 -0.17
C MET A 120 8.11 -14.98 -1.05
N PHE A 121 7.42 -15.99 -1.57
CA PHE A 121 6.18 -15.81 -2.32
C PHE A 121 5.12 -15.10 -1.47
N TRP A 122 4.84 -15.60 -0.27
CA TRP A 122 3.87 -14.97 0.63
C TRP A 122 4.25 -13.55 0.99
N PHE A 123 5.51 -13.32 1.39
CA PHE A 123 6.03 -11.99 1.69
C PHE A 123 5.82 -11.02 0.52
N ARG A 124 6.11 -11.46 -0.72
CA ARG A 124 5.91 -10.65 -1.92
C ARG A 124 4.43 -10.39 -2.21
N ALA A 125 3.57 -11.40 -2.12
CA ALA A 125 2.13 -11.24 -2.36
C ALA A 125 1.49 -10.27 -1.35
N TYR A 126 1.83 -10.39 -0.07
CA TYR A 126 1.41 -9.44 0.97
C TYR A 126 1.98 -8.05 0.76
N GLY A 127 3.26 -7.96 0.39
CA GLY A 127 3.91 -6.72 -0.01
C GLY A 127 3.08 -5.99 -1.07
N HIS A 128 2.76 -6.68 -2.16
CA HIS A 128 1.98 -6.12 -3.27
C HIS A 128 0.58 -5.69 -2.87
N PHE A 129 -0.11 -6.42 -1.98
CA PHE A 129 -1.39 -5.95 -1.43
C PHE A 129 -1.22 -4.60 -0.71
N VAL A 130 -0.23 -4.50 0.17
CA VAL A 130 0.06 -3.29 0.95
C VAL A 130 0.44 -2.13 0.02
N MET A 131 1.28 -2.36 -1.00
CA MET A 131 1.53 -1.37 -2.05
C MET A 131 0.26 -0.94 -2.76
N GLY A 132 -0.64 -1.89 -3.06
CA GLY A 132 -1.96 -1.60 -3.60
C GLY A 132 -2.76 -0.62 -2.74
N VAL A 133 -2.78 -0.83 -1.42
CA VAL A 133 -3.43 0.08 -0.46
C VAL A 133 -2.82 1.48 -0.55
N PHE A 134 -1.50 1.61 -0.57
CA PHE A 134 -0.84 2.91 -0.73
C PHE A 134 -1.07 3.55 -2.11
N CYS A 135 -1.09 2.77 -3.19
CA CYS A 135 -1.47 3.23 -4.52
C CYS A 135 -2.90 3.80 -4.53
N GLY A 136 -3.83 3.14 -3.82
CA GLY A 136 -5.18 3.63 -3.63
C GLY A 136 -5.24 4.96 -2.88
N ALA A 137 -4.43 5.09 -1.83
CA ALA A 137 -4.32 6.33 -1.07
C ALA A 137 -3.76 7.48 -1.92
N LEU A 138 -2.72 7.24 -2.72
CA LEU A 138 -2.15 8.22 -3.65
C LEU A 138 -3.15 8.62 -4.74
N LEU A 139 -3.93 7.64 -5.24
CA LEU A 139 -4.98 7.86 -6.22
C LEU A 139 -6.08 8.80 -5.69
N HIS A 140 -6.38 8.75 -4.40
CA HIS A 140 -7.32 9.67 -3.75
C HIS A 140 -6.91 11.14 -3.91
N PHE A 141 -5.59 11.40 -3.91
CA PHE A 141 -5.04 12.73 -4.10
C PHE A 141 -4.73 13.06 -5.57
N GLY A 142 -5.25 12.28 -6.53
CA GLY A 142 -5.03 12.54 -7.94
C GLY A 142 -3.69 12.06 -8.49
N TYR A 143 -2.98 11.16 -7.79
CA TYR A 143 -1.72 10.59 -8.27
C TYR A 143 -1.84 9.13 -8.66
N LYS A 144 -1.51 8.82 -9.91
CA LYS A 144 -1.26 7.45 -10.35
C LYS A 144 0.11 7.02 -9.83
N ALA A 145 0.12 5.95 -9.04
CA ALA A 145 1.33 5.38 -8.46
C ALA A 145 1.70 4.06 -9.13
N THR A 146 2.91 3.97 -9.67
CA THR A 146 3.50 2.72 -10.15
C THR A 146 4.40 2.16 -9.05
N PRO A 147 3.99 1.07 -8.37
CA PRO A 147 4.75 0.51 -7.26
C PRO A 147 5.98 -0.25 -7.76
N SER A 148 7.05 -0.21 -6.97
CA SER A 148 8.23 -1.07 -7.09
C SER A 148 8.55 -1.65 -5.73
N PHE A 149 8.76 -2.98 -5.68
CA PHE A 149 9.04 -3.70 -4.46
C PHE A 149 10.38 -4.41 -4.52
N GLU A 150 11.26 -3.99 -3.63
CA GLU A 150 12.49 -4.70 -3.35
C GLU A 150 12.45 -5.14 -1.89
N LYS A 151 12.83 -6.40 -1.64
CA LYS A 151 12.95 -6.91 -0.28
C LYS A 151 14.17 -6.25 0.35
N ASN A 152 13.93 -5.13 1.04
CA ASN A 152 14.93 -4.40 1.80
C ASN A 152 14.64 -4.55 3.30
N SER A 153 15.70 -4.57 4.11
CA SER A 153 15.62 -4.43 5.57
C SER A 153 16.28 -3.11 5.92
N PRO A 154 15.53 -2.07 6.33
CA PRO A 154 14.10 -2.06 6.70
C PRO A 154 13.13 -2.15 5.51
N LEU A 155 11.89 -2.62 5.78
CA LEU A 155 10.82 -2.72 4.78
C LEU A 155 10.61 -1.36 4.13
N THR A 156 10.81 -1.33 2.81
CA THR A 156 10.76 -0.11 2.02
C THR A 156 9.85 -0.32 0.81
N LEU A 157 8.89 0.58 0.64
CA LEU A 157 7.95 0.59 -0.49
C LEU A 157 8.23 1.82 -1.35
N SER A 158 8.36 1.64 -2.65
CA SER A 158 8.66 2.73 -3.58
C SER A 158 7.57 2.89 -4.63
N PHE A 159 7.26 4.13 -4.99
CA PHE A 159 6.19 4.48 -5.91
C PHE A 159 6.70 5.58 -6.84
N LYS A 160 6.68 5.31 -8.15
CA LYS A 160 6.83 6.37 -9.15
C LYS A 160 5.47 7.06 -9.32
N LEU A 161 5.43 8.36 -9.10
CA LEU A 161 4.19 9.14 -9.11
C LEU A 161 4.02 9.89 -10.44
N GLU A 162 2.82 9.76 -11.00
CA GLU A 162 2.35 10.47 -12.18
C GLU A 162 1.07 11.20 -11.77
N GLU A 163 1.01 12.51 -12.00
CA GLU A 163 -0.19 13.30 -11.73
C GLU A 163 -1.27 12.92 -12.75
N LEU A 164 -2.51 12.77 -12.29
CA LEU A 164 -3.63 12.50 -13.17
C LEU A 164 -4.06 13.81 -13.82
N GLU A 165 -3.79 13.94 -15.12
CA GLU A 165 -4.30 15.04 -15.94
C GLU A 165 -5.81 14.84 -16.17
N GLY A 166 -6.59 15.90 -15.92
CA GLY A 166 -8.06 15.87 -15.97
C GLY A 166 -8.66 16.11 -14.59
N THR A 167 -8.74 17.37 -14.21
CA THR A 167 -9.39 17.84 -13.00
C THR A 167 -10.85 17.41 -12.98
N TRP A 168 -11.25 16.73 -11.89
CA TRP A 168 -12.64 16.81 -11.44
C TRP A 168 -12.84 18.26 -10.98
N GLU A 169 -13.19 19.13 -11.94
CA GLU A 169 -13.88 20.37 -11.59
C GLU A 169 -15.19 19.91 -10.94
N PHE A 170 -15.22 19.85 -9.61
CA PHE A 170 -16.50 19.99 -8.93
C PHE A 170 -17.00 21.35 -9.37
N ALA A 171 -17.93 21.36 -10.32
CA ALA A 171 -18.61 22.57 -10.75
C ALA A 171 -19.09 23.26 -9.48
N SER A 172 -18.33 24.27 -9.04
CA SER A 172 -18.79 25.22 -8.06
C SER A 172 -19.91 25.95 -8.80
N ASN A 173 -21.14 25.49 -8.60
CA ASN A 173 -22.32 26.25 -8.95
C ASN A 173 -22.31 27.51 -8.09
N VAL A 174 -21.51 28.48 -8.51
CA VAL A 174 -21.66 29.87 -8.19
C VAL A 174 -22.05 30.53 -9.50
N GLN A 175 -23.33 30.87 -9.61
CA GLN A 175 -23.96 31.87 -10.50
C GLN A 175 -25.48 31.68 -10.29
N HIS A 176 -26.30 32.65 -9.91
CA HIS A 176 -26.16 34.06 -9.57
C HIS A 176 -27.34 34.43 -8.66
#